data_AF-K1SZW5-F1
#
_entry.id   AF-K1SZW5-F1
#
_cell.length_a   1.000
_cell.length_b   1.000
_cell.length_c   1.000
_cell.angle_alpha   90.00
_cell.angle_beta   90.00
_cell.angle_gamma   90.00
#
_symmetry.space_group_name_H-M   'P 1'
#
loop_
_entity.id
_entity.type
_entity.pdbx_description
1 polymer ?
#
loop_
_entity_poly.entity_id
_entity_poly.type
_entity_poly.pdbx_seq_one_letter_code
_entity_poly.pdbx_strand_id
1 'polypeptide(L)'
;MPVGFCLMQAMQAPKKHARKRPHGDRVYLLHADELYYDMFGNNPDAQILKGKVSFLHQGSHLTCDSAYFYQASNSVKAFGHVHYRQGDTLSLTCN
;
A
#
# COMPACT_ATOMS: atom_id res chain seq x y z
N MET A 1 -52.73 -38.40 -19.66
CA MET A 1 -52.55 -37.91 -18.28
C MET A 1 -51.57 -38.87 -17.63
N PRO A 2 -50.29 -38.52 -17.39
CA PRO A 2 -49.86 -37.33 -16.66
C PRO A 2 -48.77 -36.47 -17.36
N VAL A 3 -48.75 -35.20 -16.94
CA VAL A 3 -47.63 -34.26 -16.73
C VAL A 3 -46.23 -34.70 -17.21
N GLY A 4 -45.53 -33.96 -18.06
CA GLY A 4 -45.15 -32.57 -17.85
C GLY A 4 -43.90 -32.50 -16.99
N PHE A 5 -42.70 -32.50 -17.60
CA PHE A 5 -41.45 -32.19 -16.91
C PHE A 5 -40.56 -31.28 -17.79
N CYS A 6 -40.91 -30.01 -17.71
CA CYS A 6 -40.08 -28.80 -17.72
C CYS A 6 -38.61 -28.94 -18.22
N LEU A 7 -38.32 -28.37 -19.40
CA LEU A 7 -36.96 -27.94 -19.75
C LEU A 7 -36.57 -26.75 -18.85
N MET A 8 -36.00 -27.03 -17.69
CA MET A 8 -35.18 -26.07 -16.95
C MET A 8 -33.72 -26.52 -17.02
N GLN A 9 -33.08 -26.30 -18.16
CA GLN A 9 -31.63 -26.15 -18.15
C GLN A 9 -31.34 -24.80 -17.51
N ALA A 10 -31.16 -24.83 -16.19
CA ALA A 10 -30.70 -23.71 -15.39
C ALA A 10 -29.41 -23.18 -16.03
N MET A 11 -29.48 -21.96 -16.55
CA MET A 11 -28.31 -21.20 -16.95
C MET A 11 -27.37 -21.12 -15.75
N GLN A 12 -26.29 -21.89 -15.76
CA GLN A 12 -25.21 -21.73 -14.81
C GLN A 12 -24.54 -20.41 -15.15
N ALA A 13 -24.95 -19.34 -14.45
CA ALA A 13 -24.29 -18.05 -14.53
C ALA A 13 -22.80 -18.29 -14.23
N PRO A 14 -21.87 -17.83 -15.10
CA PRO A 14 -20.45 -17.98 -14.83
C PRO A 14 -20.19 -17.32 -13.48
N LYS A 15 -19.66 -18.11 -12.54
CA LYS A 15 -19.20 -17.60 -11.24
C LYS A 15 -18.22 -16.49 -11.57
N LYS A 16 -18.67 -15.24 -11.45
CA LYS A 16 -17.81 -14.07 -11.60
C LYS A 16 -16.73 -14.29 -10.57
N HIS A 17 -15.53 -14.68 -11.02
CA HIS A 17 -14.34 -14.62 -10.18
C HIS A 17 -14.38 -13.22 -9.59
N ALA A 18 -14.65 -13.14 -8.29
CA ALA A 18 -14.59 -11.90 -7.57
C ALA A 18 -13.22 -11.34 -7.91
N ARG A 19 -13.18 -10.27 -8.72
CA ARG A 19 -11.94 -9.56 -9.02
C ARG A 19 -11.34 -9.31 -7.65
N LYS A 20 -10.22 -9.96 -7.33
CA LYS A 20 -9.41 -9.57 -6.17
C LYS A 20 -9.19 -8.09 -6.42
N ARG A 21 -9.91 -7.23 -5.70
CA ARG A 21 -9.56 -5.82 -5.62
C ARG A 21 -8.07 -5.84 -5.27
N PRO A 22 -7.19 -5.08 -5.93
CA PRO A 22 -5.83 -4.91 -5.45
C PRO A 22 -5.92 -4.23 -4.08
N HIS A 23 -6.19 -5.03 -3.06
CA HIS A 23 -6.29 -4.64 -1.68
C HIS A 23 -4.84 -4.55 -1.19
N GLY A 24 -4.43 -3.35 -0.82
CA GLY A 24 -3.45 -3.18 0.25
C GLY A 24 -2.05 -2.72 -0.13
N ASP A 25 -1.69 -2.62 -1.41
CA ASP A 25 -0.29 -2.29 -1.77
C ASP A 25 0.05 -0.81 -1.65
N ARG A 26 -0.90 0.04 -1.27
CA ARG A 26 -0.63 1.47 -1.10
C ARG A 26 0.15 1.71 0.19
N VAL A 27 1.21 2.49 0.09
CA VAL A 27 1.94 3.03 1.23
C VAL A 27 1.21 4.26 1.73
N TYR A 28 0.90 4.29 3.02
CA TYR A 28 0.25 5.41 3.68
C TYR A 28 1.25 6.11 4.59
N LEU A 29 1.33 7.43 4.48
CA LEU A 29 2.01 8.25 5.45
C LEU A 29 1.12 8.37 6.70
N LEU A 30 1.62 7.93 7.86
CA LEU A 30 0.93 8.05 9.14
C LEU A 30 1.31 9.36 9.86
N HIS A 31 2.59 9.71 9.85
CA HIS A 31 3.12 10.89 10.52
C HIS A 31 4.42 11.38 9.88
N ALA A 32 4.63 12.70 9.90
CA ALA A 32 5.90 13.38 9.69
C ALA A 32 5.82 14.75 10.38
N ASP A 33 6.93 15.23 10.94
CA ASP A 33 6.96 16.55 11.59
C ASP A 33 6.95 17.67 10.54
N GLU A 34 7.69 17.48 9.45
CA GLU A 34 7.75 18.39 8.31
C GLU A 34 7.48 17.64 7.01
N LEU A 35 6.74 18.30 6.12
CA LEU A 35 6.36 17.78 4.81
C LEU A 35 6.38 18.92 3.81
N TYR A 36 7.20 18.80 2.77
CA TYR A 36 7.32 19.82 1.72
C TYR A 36 7.67 19.19 0.37
N TYR A 37 7.45 19.96 -0.69
CA TYR A 37 7.82 19.60 -2.05
C TYR A 37 8.91 20.54 -2.52
N ASP A 38 9.91 19.98 -3.22
CA ASP A 38 11.00 20.76 -3.80
C ASP A 38 10.99 20.61 -5.32
N MET A 39 10.19 21.46 -5.98
CA MET A 39 10.01 21.44 -7.44
C MET A 39 11.27 21.83 -8.22
N PHE A 40 12.23 22.49 -7.56
CA PHE A 40 13.47 22.95 -8.18
C PHE A 40 14.69 22.13 -7.72
N GLY A 41 14.47 21.15 -6.84
CA GLY A 41 15.50 20.29 -6.28
C GLY A 41 15.78 19.05 -7.11
N ASN A 42 16.60 18.17 -6.54
CA ASN A 42 17.07 16.95 -7.20
C ASN A 42 15.98 15.87 -7.39
N ASN A 43 14.83 16.00 -6.71
CA ASN A 43 13.72 15.06 -6.78
C ASN A 43 12.38 15.83 -6.81
N PRO A 44 12.01 16.45 -7.95
CA PRO A 44 10.82 17.30 -8.04
C PRO A 44 9.50 16.54 -7.83
N ASP A 45 9.51 15.23 -8.11
CA ASP A 45 8.33 14.36 -7.99
C ASP A 45 8.20 13.71 -6.60
N ALA A 46 9.17 13.96 -5.71
CA ALA A 46 9.18 13.42 -4.35
C ALA A 46 8.58 14.42 -3.36
N GLN A 47 7.74 13.90 -2.48
CA GLN A 47 7.39 14.58 -1.25
C GLN A 47 8.49 14.33 -0.22
N ILE A 48 9.10 15.40 0.28
CA ILE A 48 10.18 15.34 1.26
C ILE A 48 9.57 15.39 2.65
N LEU A 49 9.92 14.39 3.47
CA LEU A 49 9.41 14.19 4.82
C LEU A 49 10.59 14.20 5.79
N LYS A 50 10.46 14.95 6.89
CA LYS A 50 11.49 15.04 7.93
C LYS A 50 10.86 14.99 9.32
N GLY A 51 11.60 14.40 10.26
CA GLY A 51 11.22 14.28 11.65
C GLY A 51 10.21 13.16 11.90
N LYS A 52 10.63 12.14 12.68
CA LYS A 52 9.81 11.04 13.20
C LYS A 52 8.82 10.44 12.18
N VAL A 53 9.28 10.24 10.95
CA VAL A 53 8.44 9.83 9.84
C VAL A 53 7.97 8.38 10.05
N SER A 54 6.66 8.14 9.87
CA SER A 54 6.03 6.83 10.02
C SER A 54 5.14 6.48 8.83
N PHE A 55 5.26 5.28 8.30
CA PHE A 55 4.42 4.77 7.21
C PHE A 55 3.77 3.42 7.54
N LEU A 56 2.64 3.17 6.89
CA LEU A 56 1.91 1.90 6.90
C LEU A 56 1.84 1.31 5.50
N HIS A 57 2.23 0.04 5.34
CA HIS A 57 2.11 -0.68 4.09
C HIS A 57 1.76 -2.15 4.35
N GLN A 58 0.61 -2.64 3.85
CA GLN A 58 0.17 -4.02 4.06
C GLN A 58 0.22 -4.48 5.54
N GLY A 59 -0.19 -3.61 6.48
CA GLY A 59 -0.11 -3.89 7.93
C GLY A 59 1.29 -3.85 8.53
N SER A 60 2.31 -3.49 7.74
CA SER A 60 3.69 -3.30 8.15
C SER A 60 3.95 -1.84 8.49
N HIS A 61 4.75 -1.59 9.52
CA HIS A 61 5.08 -0.25 10.00
C HIS A 61 6.53 0.09 9.67
N LEU A 62 6.75 1.24 9.03
CA LEU A 62 8.09 1.78 8.75
C LEU A 62 8.27 3.07 9.56
N THR A 63 9.33 3.18 10.36
CA THR A 63 9.72 4.42 11.03
C THR A 63 11.11 4.85 10.60
N CYS A 64 11.34 6.15 10.45
CA CYS A 64 12.63 6.72 10.05
C CYS A 64 12.72 8.21 10.44
N ASP A 65 13.91 8.79 10.34
CA ASP A 65 14.11 10.22 10.62
C ASP A 65 13.70 11.09 9.43
N SER A 66 13.91 10.61 8.20
CA SER A 66 13.56 11.34 6.98
C SER A 66 13.22 10.39 5.85
N ALA A 67 12.39 10.84 4.90
CA ALA A 67 12.01 10.02 3.75
C ALA A 67 11.63 10.85 2.53
N TYR A 68 11.83 10.28 1.35
CA TYR A 68 11.20 10.71 0.11
C TYR A 68 10.03 9.79 -0.21
N PHE A 69 8.84 10.37 -0.33
CA PHE A 69 7.63 9.65 -0.69
C PHE A 69 7.23 9.98 -2.12
N TYR A 70 7.22 8.96 -2.97
CA TYR A 70 6.84 9.07 -4.37
C TYR A 70 5.44 8.51 -4.53
N GLN A 71 4.45 9.39 -4.60
CA GLN A 71 3.04 8.99 -4.70
C GLN A 71 2.72 8.29 -6.03
N ALA A 72 3.34 8.75 -7.13
CA ALA A 72 3.09 8.22 -8.47
C ALA A 72 3.55 6.76 -8.62
N SER A 73 4.72 6.42 -8.08
CA SER A 73 5.25 5.05 -8.07
C SER A 73 4.88 4.26 -6.82
N ASN A 74 4.20 4.90 -5.85
CA ASN A 74 3.86 4.30 -4.57
C ASN A 74 5.09 3.70 -3.87
N SER A 75 6.20 4.45 -3.87
CA SER A 75 7.46 4.02 -3.30
C SER A 75 7.97 5.02 -2.26
N VAL A 76 8.68 4.50 -1.26
CA VAL A 76 9.31 5.28 -0.19
C VAL A 76 10.80 5.03 -0.19
N LYS A 77 11.58 6.10 -0.12
CA LYS A 77 13.01 6.05 0.15
C LYS A 77 13.26 6.65 1.53
N ALA A 78 13.49 5.79 2.52
CA ALA A 78 13.71 6.20 3.90
C ALA A 78 15.20 6.36 4.23
N PHE A 79 15.52 7.29 5.13
CA PHE A 79 16.88 7.62 5.55
C PHE A 79 16.92 7.92 7.06
N GLY A 80 17.97 7.43 7.73
CA GLY A 80 18.22 7.64 9.16
C GLY A 80 17.32 6.78 10.05
N HIS A 81 17.94 5.96 10.91
CA HIS A 81 17.29 5.06 11.87
C HIS A 81 16.04 4.37 11.29
N VAL A 82 16.21 3.73 10.13
CA VAL A 82 15.10 3.11 9.41
C VAL A 82 14.77 1.79 10.10
N HIS A 83 13.55 1.67 10.61
CA HIS A 83 13.03 0.44 11.19
C HIS A 83 11.75 0.04 10.47
N TYR A 84 11.78 -1.11 9.79
CA TYR A 84 10.61 -1.69 9.13
C TYR A 84 10.18 -2.95 9.87
N ARG A 85 8.90 -3.05 10.23
CA ARG A 85 8.33 -4.22 10.90
C ARG A 85 7.11 -4.73 10.13
N GLN A 86 7.15 -5.99 9.71
CA GLN A 86 6.05 -6.67 9.03
C GLN A 86 5.51 -7.79 9.92
N GLY A 87 4.31 -7.56 10.46
CA GLY A 87 3.70 -8.45 11.45
C GLY A 87 4.60 -8.63 12.67
N ASP A 88 4.62 -9.85 13.22
CA ASP A 88 5.34 -10.16 14.46
C ASP A 88 6.74 -10.75 14.23
N THR A 89 7.10 -11.06 12.97
CA THR A 89 8.26 -11.91 12.68
C THR A 89 9.42 -11.17 12.02
N LEU A 90 9.14 -10.19 11.15
CA LEU A 90 10.15 -9.60 10.30
C LEU A 90 10.43 -8.15 10.71
N SER A 91 11.65 -7.89 11.17
CA SER A 91 12.14 -6.55 11.46
C SER A 91 13.43 -6.27 10.70
N LEU A 92 13.46 -5.19 9.93
CA LEU A 92 14.66 -4.69 9.26
C LEU A 92 15.08 -3.37 9.91
N THR A 93 16.36 -3.22 10.18
CA THR A 93 16.94 -2.01 10.76
C THR A 93 18.12 -1.55 9.93
N CYS A 94 18.17 -0.26 9.58
CA CYS A 94 19.27 0.33 8.83
C CYS A 94 19.68 1.65 9.51
N ASN A 95 20.99 1.80 9.74
CA ASN A 95 21.62 2.95 10.38
C ASN A 95 22.28 3.87 9.37
#